data_AF-A0A9P5B6F3-F1
#
_entry.id   AF-A0A9P5B6F3-F1
#
_cell.length_a   1.000
_cell.length_b   1.000
_cell.length_c   1.000
_cell.angle_alpha   90.00
_cell.angle_beta   90.00
_cell.angle_gamma   90.00
#
_symmetry.space_group_name_H-M   'P 1'
#
loop_
_entity.id
_entity.type
_entity.pdbx_description
1 polymer ?
#
loop_
_entity_poly.entity_id
_entity_poly.type
_entity_poly.pdbx_seq_one_letter_code
_entity_poly.pdbx_strand_id
1 'polypeptide(L)'
;MTVEFECGFSVYPPLPPTPSNQSLYALFLARLRSTFPSQVHPSTSRPLLITDADNAFYYFTFPKYPKIPANPEHCNYFLSFRLSFGSGGLPREVAVAHVLEVFVIAKEYFGERVSDGDSGGNAG
;
A
#
# COMPACT_ATOMS: atom_id res chain seq x y z
N MET A 1 -10.63 -21.51 12.45
CA MET A 1 -10.70 -20.29 11.62
C MET A 1 -9.83 -19.24 12.28
N THR A 2 -8.62 -19.03 11.78
CA THR A 2 -7.80 -17.89 12.21
C THR A 2 -8.44 -16.64 11.63
N VAL A 3 -8.88 -15.72 12.50
CA VAL A 3 -9.49 -14.45 12.10
C VAL A 3 -8.45 -13.67 11.33
N GLU A 4 -8.62 -13.56 10.01
CA GLU A 4 -7.80 -12.71 9.17
C GLU A 4 -8.36 -11.28 9.31
N PHE A 5 -7.66 -10.43 10.05
CA PHE A 5 -7.98 -9.01 10.10
C PHE A 5 -7.37 -8.35 8.86
N GLU A 6 -8.11 -7.50 8.16
CA GLU A 6 -7.60 -6.71 7.05
C GLU A 6 -7.66 -5.24 7.40
N CYS A 7 -6.58 -4.50 7.19
CA CYS A 7 -6.60 -3.04 7.24
C CYS A 7 -6.04 -2.45 5.96
N GLY A 8 -6.58 -1.30 5.54
CA GLY A 8 -6.20 -0.69 4.28
C GLY A 8 -6.95 0.59 3.96
N PHE A 9 -6.69 1.10 2.78
CA PHE A 9 -7.38 2.26 2.21
C PHE A 9 -7.68 2.05 0.73
N SER A 10 -8.61 2.85 0.22
CA SER A 10 -8.99 2.85 -1.19
C SER A 10 -8.66 4.18 -1.85
N VAL A 11 -8.47 4.17 -3.16
CA VAL A 11 -8.25 5.36 -4.00
C VAL A 11 -9.38 5.45 -5.02
N TYR A 12 -10.30 6.39 -4.83
CA TYR A 12 -11.45 6.60 -5.71
C TYR A 12 -11.82 8.10 -5.83
N PRO A 13 -12.11 8.61 -7.04
CA PRO A 13 -12.02 7.92 -8.33
C PRO A 13 -10.57 7.53 -8.67
N PRO A 14 -10.36 6.49 -9.51
CA PRO A 14 -9.02 6.11 -9.96
C PRO A 14 -8.30 7.29 -10.60
N LEU A 15 -6.97 7.33 -10.47
CA LEU A 15 -6.14 8.35 -11.11
C LEU A 15 -6.21 8.21 -12.64
N PRO A 16 -6.78 9.15 -13.40
CA PRO A 16 -6.75 9.07 -14.85
C PRO A 16 -5.30 9.08 -15.35
N PRO A 17 -4.92 8.30 -16.37
CA PRO A 17 -3.52 8.16 -16.83
C PRO A 17 -3.07 9.39 -17.66
N THR A 18 -3.18 10.58 -17.07
CA THR A 18 -2.71 11.85 -17.65
C THR A 18 -1.24 12.09 -17.26
N PRO A 19 -0.46 12.85 -18.05
CA PRO A 19 0.94 13.15 -17.72
C PRO A 19 1.14 13.76 -16.32
N SER A 20 0.20 14.61 -15.88
CA SER A 20 0.22 15.20 -14.54
C SER A 20 0.04 14.14 -13.45
N ASN A 21 -0.90 13.22 -13.61
CA ASN A 21 -1.13 12.15 -12.63
C ASN A 21 -0.02 11.10 -12.65
N GLN A 22 0.56 10.81 -13.81
CA GLN A 22 1.74 9.95 -13.90
C GLN A 22 2.92 10.58 -13.16
N SER A 23 3.16 11.89 -13.34
CA SER A 23 4.22 12.61 -12.61
C SER A 23 3.97 12.61 -11.10
N LEU A 24 2.72 12.85 -10.69
CA LEU A 24 2.30 12.82 -9.29
C LEU A 24 2.47 11.42 -8.67
N TYR A 25 2.10 10.38 -9.41
CA TYR A 25 2.27 9.00 -9.01
C TYR A 25 3.75 8.60 -8.95
N ALA A 26 4.59 9.09 -9.86
CA ALA A 26 6.04 8.88 -9.79
C ALA A 26 6.65 9.49 -8.52
N LEU A 27 6.20 10.69 -8.11
CA LEU A 27 6.60 11.30 -6.84
C LEU A 27 6.12 10.50 -5.63
N PHE A 28 4.88 10.00 -5.67
CA PHE A 28 4.36 9.06 -4.66
C PHE A 28 5.25 7.81 -4.53
N LEU A 29 5.60 7.16 -5.65
CA LEU A 29 6.49 5.99 -5.64
C LEU A 29 7.88 6.32 -5.11
N ALA A 30 8.46 7.46 -5.50
CA ALA A 30 9.74 7.93 -5.00
C ALA A 30 9.70 8.18 -3.48
N ARG A 31 8.60 8.77 -2.98
CA ARG A 31 8.39 8.99 -1.55
C ARG A 31 8.29 7.68 -0.78
N LEU A 32 7.52 6.70 -1.27
CA LEU A 32 7.46 5.37 -0.67
C LEU A 32 8.86 4.73 -0.59
N ARG A 33 9.63 4.78 -1.67
CA ARG A 33 11.00 4.25 -1.70
C ARG A 33 11.96 4.96 -0.74
N SER A 34 11.73 6.24 -0.47
CA SER A 34 12.53 7.00 0.50
C SER A 34 12.11 6.77 1.95
N THR A 35 10.84 6.42 2.20
CA THR A 35 10.31 6.14 3.54
C THR A 35 10.60 4.72 4.01
N PHE A 36 10.49 3.73 3.12
CA PHE A 36 10.70 2.31 3.42
C PHE A 36 12.07 1.68 3.04
N PRO A 37 13.15 2.41 2.66
CA PRO A 37 14.40 1.78 2.21
C PRO A 37 15.18 1.12 3.36
N SER A 38 14.92 1.54 4.60
CA SER A 38 15.60 1.06 5.80
C SER A 38 14.69 0.27 6.74
N GLN A 39 13.38 0.25 6.46
CA GLN A 39 12.46 -0.55 7.25
C GLN A 39 12.59 -2.01 6.80
N VAL A 40 13.03 -2.87 7.72
CA VAL A 40 13.14 -4.31 7.50
C VAL A 40 12.08 -5.03 8.33
N HIS A 41 11.54 -6.12 7.79
CA HIS A 41 10.59 -6.94 8.52
C HIS A 41 11.25 -7.46 9.81
N PRO A 42 10.68 -7.24 10.99
CA PRO A 42 11.32 -7.56 12.26
C PRO A 42 11.65 -9.06 12.39
N SER A 43 10.84 -9.93 11.78
CA SER A 43 11.05 -11.39 11.83
C SER A 43 11.90 -11.98 10.71
N THR A 44 12.13 -11.27 9.60
CA THR A 44 12.84 -11.85 8.43
C THR A 44 14.03 -11.02 7.95
N SER A 45 14.22 -9.83 8.52
CA SER A 45 15.24 -8.85 8.13
C SER A 45 15.23 -8.48 6.64
N ARG A 46 14.12 -8.75 5.94
CA ARG A 46 13.94 -8.40 4.52
C ARG A 46 13.43 -6.97 4.38
N PRO A 47 13.79 -6.25 3.31
CA PRO A 47 13.26 -4.92 3.03
C PRO A 47 11.74 -4.95 2.96
N LEU A 48 11.09 -4.00 3.60
CA LEU A 48 9.63 -3.97 3.61
C LEU A 48 9.03 -3.60 2.27
N LEU A 49 9.77 -2.95 1.37
CA LEU A 49 9.36 -2.67 0.00
C LEU A 49 10.34 -3.38 -0.96
N ILE A 50 9.82 -4.23 -1.84
CA ILE A 50 10.58 -4.99 -2.83
C ILE A 50 9.95 -4.73 -4.21
N THR A 51 10.75 -4.54 -5.24
CA THR A 51 10.28 -4.53 -6.63
C THR A 51 10.20 -5.95 -7.17
N ASP A 52 9.19 -6.25 -7.98
CA ASP A 52 9.15 -7.51 -8.75
C ASP A 52 10.42 -7.71 -9.57
N ALA A 53 10.70 -8.96 -9.96
CA ALA A 53 11.79 -9.30 -10.89
C ALA A 53 11.69 -8.48 -12.20
N ASP A 54 10.47 -8.22 -12.66
CA ASP A 54 10.17 -7.43 -13.85
C ASP A 54 10.00 -5.93 -13.58
N ASN A 55 10.20 -5.45 -12.34
CA ASN A 55 9.90 -4.10 -11.89
C ASN A 55 8.46 -3.63 -12.20
N ALA A 56 7.51 -4.55 -12.41
CA ALA A 56 6.13 -4.23 -12.76
C ALA A 56 5.32 -3.73 -11.54
N PHE A 57 5.68 -4.19 -10.34
CA PHE A 57 5.00 -3.86 -9.09
C PHE A 57 6.00 -3.62 -7.95
N TYR A 58 5.62 -2.74 -7.02
CA TYR A 58 6.18 -2.73 -5.67
C TYR A 58 5.33 -3.62 -4.77
N TYR A 59 6.01 -4.45 -3.99
CA TYR A 59 5.44 -5.36 -3.03
C TYR A 59 5.91 -5.02 -1.64
N PHE A 60 5.06 -5.23 -0.65
CA PHE A 60 5.52 -5.34 0.73
C PHE A 60 5.75 -6.79 1.12
N THR A 61 6.80 -7.14 1.87
CA THR A 61 7.16 -8.54 2.23
C THR A 61 6.13 -9.34 3.04
N PHE A 62 4.92 -8.84 3.17
CA PHE A 62 3.86 -9.41 4.00
C PHE A 62 3.05 -10.46 3.23
N PRO A 63 2.49 -11.47 3.93
CA PRO A 63 1.57 -12.41 3.30
C PRO A 63 0.36 -11.67 2.71
N LYS A 64 -0.10 -12.11 1.53
CA LYS A 64 -1.15 -11.46 0.71
C LYS A 64 -0.77 -10.03 0.26
N TYR A 65 0.39 -9.94 -0.38
CA TYR A 65 1.02 -8.76 -0.98
C TYR A 65 0.05 -7.75 -1.65
N PRO A 66 -0.08 -6.52 -1.12
CA PRO A 66 -0.69 -5.44 -1.88
C PRO A 66 0.20 -5.10 -3.07
N LYS A 67 -0.40 -5.04 -4.26
CA LYS A 67 0.31 -4.73 -5.49
C LYS A 67 0.18 -3.24 -5.79
N ILE A 68 1.28 -2.51 -5.69
CA ILE A 68 1.35 -1.12 -6.14
C ILE A 68 1.98 -1.13 -7.54
N PRO A 69 1.28 -0.68 -8.60
CA PRO A 69 1.89 -0.54 -9.93
C PRO A 69 3.18 0.26 -9.85
N ALA A 70 4.28 -0.28 -10.36
CA ALA A 70 5.58 0.39 -10.31
C ALA A 70 5.84 1.31 -11.52
N ASN A 71 5.07 1.13 -12.60
CA ASN A 71 5.06 2.05 -13.74
C ASN A 71 4.05 3.18 -13.50
N PRO A 72 4.48 4.47 -13.52
CA PRO A 72 3.56 5.60 -13.42
C PRO A 72 2.49 5.66 -14.51
N GLU A 73 2.74 5.12 -15.70
CA GLU A 73 1.74 5.03 -16.78
C GLU A 73 0.50 4.20 -16.38
N HIS A 74 0.65 3.36 -15.36
CA HIS A 74 -0.37 2.46 -14.83
C HIS A 74 -1.00 2.98 -13.52
N CYS A 75 -0.88 4.29 -13.23
CA CYS A 75 -1.41 4.90 -12.00
C CYS A 75 -2.92 4.67 -11.81
N ASN A 76 -3.68 4.49 -12.90
CA ASN A 76 -5.10 4.20 -12.88
C ASN A 76 -5.46 2.83 -12.28
N TYR A 77 -4.49 1.93 -12.14
CA TYR A 77 -4.67 0.61 -11.54
C TYR A 77 -4.38 0.58 -10.04
N PHE A 78 -3.87 1.67 -9.45
CA PHE A 78 -3.71 1.78 -8.01
C PHE A 78 -5.04 2.16 -7.35
N LEU A 79 -5.83 1.15 -6.98
CA LEU A 79 -7.19 1.31 -6.48
C LEU A 79 -7.31 1.14 -4.96
N SER A 80 -6.41 0.38 -4.35
CA SER A 80 -6.41 0.17 -2.91
C SER A 80 -5.08 -0.37 -2.42
N PHE A 81 -4.84 -0.22 -1.13
CA PHE A 81 -3.73 -0.82 -0.42
C PHE A 81 -4.29 -1.54 0.81
N ARG A 82 -4.17 -2.87 0.85
CA ARG A 82 -4.69 -3.70 1.95
C ARG A 82 -3.62 -4.67 2.44
N LEU A 83 -3.55 -4.81 3.75
CA LEU A 83 -2.70 -5.79 4.43
C LEU A 83 -3.59 -6.69 5.28
N SER A 84 -3.39 -8.01 5.20
CA SER A 84 -4.09 -9.00 6.02
C SER A 84 -3.15 -9.56 7.11
N PHE A 85 -3.68 -9.88 8.30
CA PHE A 85 -2.90 -10.39 9.45
C PHE A 85 -3.44 -11.71 9.98
N GLY A 86 -2.54 -12.58 10.42
CA GLY A 86 -2.84 -13.93 10.88
C GLY A 86 -1.58 -14.78 10.96
N SER A 87 -1.72 -16.12 11.02
CA SER A 87 -0.60 -17.06 11.20
C SER A 87 0.46 -16.88 10.10
N GLY A 88 1.60 -16.26 10.45
CA GLY A 88 2.72 -15.97 9.54
C GLY A 88 2.82 -14.52 9.03
N GLY A 89 1.93 -13.61 9.46
CA GLY A 89 1.97 -12.17 9.13
C GLY A 89 2.56 -11.27 10.20
N LEU A 90 2.47 -9.94 10.00
CA LEU A 90 2.89 -8.94 10.99
C LEU A 90 1.97 -8.91 12.23
N PRO A 91 2.48 -8.47 13.39
CA PRO A 91 1.64 -8.01 14.48
C PRO A 91 0.68 -6.91 14.01
N ARG A 92 -0.55 -6.92 14.53
CA ARG A 92 -1.59 -5.96 14.16
C ARG A 92 -1.11 -4.52 14.30
N GLU A 93 -0.44 -4.16 15.39
CA GLU A 93 0.02 -2.80 15.61
C GLU A 93 1.03 -2.33 14.56
N VAL A 94 1.97 -3.20 14.17
CA VAL A 94 3.01 -2.86 13.18
C VAL A 94 2.35 -2.58 11.84
N ALA A 95 1.41 -3.44 11.44
CA ALA A 95 0.82 -3.29 10.14
C ALA A 95 -0.20 -2.17 10.03
N VAL A 96 -0.97 -1.90 11.09
CA VAL A 96 -1.81 -0.69 11.16
C VAL A 96 -0.93 0.54 11.03
N ALA A 97 0.22 0.59 11.71
CA ALA A 97 1.16 1.70 11.56
C ALA A 97 1.68 1.83 10.11
N HIS A 98 1.95 0.72 9.42
CA HIS A 98 2.38 0.74 8.02
C HIS A 98 1.29 1.21 7.07
N VAL A 99 0.06 0.71 7.23
CA VAL A 99 -1.07 1.17 6.42
C VAL A 99 -1.29 2.66 6.65
N LEU A 100 -1.20 3.14 7.89
CA LEU A 100 -1.34 4.57 8.20
C LEU A 100 -0.22 5.40 7.56
N GLU A 101 1.03 4.93 7.58
CA GLU A 101 2.15 5.64 6.96
C GLU A 101 1.97 5.73 5.43
N VAL A 102 1.61 4.63 4.77
CA VAL A 102 1.31 4.62 3.33
C VAL A 102 0.05 5.45 3.02
N PHE A 103 -0.96 5.44 3.89
CA PHE A 103 -2.19 6.24 3.77
C PHE A 103 -1.89 7.73 3.83
N VAL A 104 -1.07 8.19 4.78
CA VAL A 104 -0.66 9.59 4.90
C VAL A 104 0.07 10.04 3.64
N ILE A 105 1.03 9.24 3.15
CA ILE A 105 1.73 9.53 1.90
C ILE A 105 0.73 9.58 0.74
N ALA A 106 -0.16 8.58 0.60
CA ALA A 106 -1.17 8.58 -0.45
C ALA A 106 -2.09 9.81 -0.37
N LYS A 107 -2.46 10.25 0.85
CA LYS A 107 -3.27 11.45 1.08
C LYS A 107 -2.56 12.73 0.64
N GLU A 108 -1.27 12.86 0.88
CA GLU A 108 -0.46 14.01 0.43
C GLU A 108 -0.47 14.14 -1.10
N TYR A 109 -0.40 13.02 -1.82
CA TYR A 109 -0.36 13.04 -3.29
C TYR A 109 -1.74 13.01 -3.95
N PHE A 110 -2.69 12.20 -3.47
CA PHE A 110 -3.96 11.97 -4.16
C PHE A 110 -5.16 12.67 -3.50
N GLY A 111 -4.96 13.28 -2.33
CA GLY A 111 -5.92 14.15 -1.66
C GLY A 111 -7.22 13.44 -1.29
N GLU A 112 -8.34 14.04 -1.67
CA GLU A 112 -9.69 13.54 -1.37
C GLU A 112 -9.99 12.17 -1.97
N ARG A 113 -9.20 11.69 -2.95
CA ARG A 113 -9.38 10.36 -3.54
C ARG A 113 -9.09 9.24 -2.56
N VAL A 114 -8.25 9.48 -1.57
CA VAL A 114 -7.89 8.44 -0.61
C VAL A 114 -8.96 8.39 0.47
N SER A 115 -9.56 7.24 0.68
CA SER A 115 -10.50 7.03 1.78
C SER A 115 -10.00 5.88 2.63
N ASP A 116 -10.06 6.03 3.96
CA ASP A 116 -9.87 4.87 4.81
C ASP A 116 -10.90 3.85 4.37
N GLY A 117 -10.44 2.63 4.09
CA GLY A 117 -11.37 1.58 3.73
C GLY A 117 -12.14 1.30 4.99
N ASP A 118 -13.35 1.86 5.09
CA ASP A 118 -14.29 1.58 6.16
C ASP A 118 -14.21 0.08 6.43
N SER A 119 -13.66 -0.24 7.59
CA SER A 119 -13.84 -1.54 8.21
C SER A 119 -15.30 -1.55 8.60
N GLY A 120 -16.18 -1.80 7.63
CA GLY A 120 -17.60 -2.00 7.80
C GLY A 120 -17.83 -3.28 8.58
N GLY A 121 -17.48 -3.26 9.86
CA GLY A 121 -18.06 -4.12 10.86
C GLY A 121 -19.33 -3.47 11.35
N ASN A 122 -20.49 -3.94 10.85
CA ASN A 122 -21.53 -4.43 11.76
C ASN A 122 -22.68 -5.15 11.01
N ALA A 123 -22.91 -6.38 11.48
CA ALA A 123 -24.18 -7.01 11.83
C ALA A 123 -25.45 -6.66 11.02
N GLY A 124 -25.95 -7.67 10.32
CA GLY A 124 -27.37 -7.91 10.07
C GLY A 124 -27.67 -9.38 10.33
#